data_AF-A0A8D8WEM1-F1
#
_entry.id   AF-A0A8D8WEM1-F1
#
_cell.length_a   1.000
_cell.length_b   1.000
_cell.length_c   1.000
_cell.angle_alpha   90.00
_cell.angle_beta   90.00
_cell.angle_gamma   90.00
#
_symmetry.space_group_name_H-M   'P 1'
#
loop_
_entity.id
_entity.type
_entity.pdbx_description
1 polymer ?
#
loop_
_entity_poly.entity_id
_entity_poly.type
_entity_poly.pdbx_seq_one_letter_code
_entity_poly.pdbx_strand_id
1 'polypeptide(L)'
;MFFYLIFFIVICFLYHFIVLFFTTPYIICFKSLGYKVLTSCWYEKLPYAEERLRIVDAAAAISLEDARSKVYETKHYPPADNFLDGLEDHIPESLRRFVDSVILTKKKGDFDKWKKKSLALVDCLLSAIRPVSYLYPLQVGVSGFLYRKYGSRRLLDVLSSFGYCATYSEATRFEVYSIMHPLWLHTKQH
;
A
#
# COMPACT_ATOMS: atom_id res chain seq x y z
N MET A 1 -43.56 66.08 10.83
CA MET A 1 -42.43 65.62 9.98
C MET A 1 -41.66 64.45 10.60
N PHE A 2 -41.42 64.44 11.93
CA PHE A 2 -40.67 63.38 12.62
C PHE A 2 -41.29 61.96 12.56
N PHE A 3 -42.63 61.86 12.60
CA PHE A 3 -43.34 60.56 12.56
C PHE A 3 -43.16 59.79 11.24
N TYR A 4 -43.06 60.49 10.11
CA TYR A 4 -42.86 59.85 8.81
C TYR A 4 -41.45 59.25 8.66
N LEU A 5 -40.44 59.89 9.25
CA LEU A 5 -39.06 59.41 9.21
C LEU A 5 -38.89 58.11 10.01
N ILE A 6 -39.50 58.03 11.19
CA ILE A 6 -39.47 56.83 12.05
C ILE A 6 -40.21 55.67 11.37
N PHE A 7 -41.36 55.93 10.76
CA PHE A 7 -42.13 54.91 10.04
C PHE A 7 -41.36 54.36 8.84
N PHE A 8 -40.64 55.22 8.10
CA PHE A 8 -39.82 54.80 6.96
C PHE A 8 -38.61 53.95 7.38
N ILE A 9 -37.97 54.29 8.51
CA ILE A 9 -36.84 53.51 9.06
C ILE A 9 -37.31 52.12 9.53
N VAL A 10 -38.47 52.03 10.18
CA VAL A 10 -39.03 50.75 10.65
C VAL A 10 -39.41 49.85 9.47
N ILE A 11 -40.01 50.41 8.41
CA ILE A 11 -40.32 49.66 7.18
C ILE A 11 -39.03 49.19 6.48
N CYS A 12 -38.00 50.04 6.37
CA CYS A 12 -36.71 49.64 5.82
C CYS A 12 -36.05 48.52 6.64
N PHE A 13 -36.12 48.58 7.98
CA PHE A 13 -35.59 47.51 8.84
C PHE A 13 -36.37 46.20 8.69
N LEU A 14 -37.70 46.26 8.59
CA LEU A 14 -38.55 45.10 8.34
C LEU A 14 -38.29 44.49 6.96
N TYR A 15 -38.17 45.31 5.91
CA TYR A 15 -37.82 44.82 4.58
C TYR A 15 -36.43 44.20 4.53
N HIS A 16 -35.44 44.84 5.17
CA HIS A 16 -34.09 44.29 5.23
C HIS A 16 -34.05 42.96 5.99
N PHE A 17 -34.79 42.85 7.10
CA PHE A 17 -34.90 41.62 7.88
C PHE A 17 -35.63 40.49 7.14
N ILE A 18 -36.71 40.81 6.41
CA ILE A 18 -37.46 39.84 5.59
C ILE A 18 -36.63 39.34 4.42
N VAL A 19 -35.90 40.23 3.74
CA VAL A 19 -35.04 39.86 2.61
C VAL A 19 -33.86 38.99 3.08
N LEU A 20 -33.29 39.26 4.27
CA LEU A 20 -32.20 38.45 4.83
C LEU A 20 -32.64 37.03 5.24
N PHE A 21 -33.89 36.86 5.64
CA PHE A 21 -34.41 35.56 6.11
C PHE A 21 -34.86 34.65 4.95
N PHE A 22 -35.21 35.21 3.79
CA PHE A 22 -35.73 34.44 2.65
C PHE A 22 -34.69 34.02 1.60
N THR A 23 -33.41 34.39 1.76
CA THR A 23 -32.37 34.17 0.74
C THR A 23 -31.63 32.84 0.82
N THR A 24 -31.96 31.92 1.72
CA THR A 24 -31.43 30.54 1.65
C THR A 24 -32.40 29.66 0.86
N PRO A 25 -32.10 29.31 -0.40
CA PRO A 25 -32.98 28.42 -1.15
C PRO A 25 -33.03 27.05 -0.47
N TYR A 26 -34.20 26.66 0.00
CA TYR A 26 -34.46 25.30 0.48
C TYR A 26 -34.59 24.37 -0.72
N ILE A 27 -33.55 23.56 -0.96
CA ILE A 27 -33.53 22.59 -2.05
C ILE A 27 -34.19 21.29 -1.55
N ILE A 28 -35.46 21.08 -1.90
CA ILE A 28 -36.14 19.80 -1.68
C ILE A 28 -35.72 18.86 -2.79
N CYS A 29 -34.94 17.84 -2.47
CA CYS A 29 -34.46 16.84 -3.41
C CYS A 29 -34.56 15.43 -2.82
N PHE A 30 -34.67 14.42 -3.69
CA PHE A 30 -34.59 13.02 -3.26
C PHE A 30 -33.25 12.74 -2.60
N LYS A 31 -33.23 11.93 -1.53
CA LYS A 31 -32.04 11.64 -0.71
C LYS A 31 -30.80 11.27 -1.55
N SER A 32 -30.99 10.45 -2.60
CA SER A 32 -29.92 10.04 -3.52
C SER A 32 -29.40 11.18 -4.39
N LEU A 33 -30.28 12.07 -4.86
CA LEU A 33 -29.93 13.21 -5.70
C LEU A 33 -29.25 14.30 -4.87
N GLY A 34 -29.77 14.59 -3.67
CA GLY A 34 -29.18 15.53 -2.73
C GLY A 34 -27.76 15.13 -2.33
N TYR A 35 -27.55 13.86 -1.99
CA TYR A 35 -26.21 13.35 -1.70
C TYR A 35 -25.26 13.52 -2.89
N LYS A 36 -25.72 13.20 -4.11
CA LYS A 36 -24.91 13.35 -5.33
C LYS A 36 -24.53 14.80 -5.60
N VAL A 37 -25.48 15.73 -5.50
CA VAL A 37 -25.27 17.17 -5.73
C VAL A 37 -24.34 17.76 -4.66
N LEU A 38 -24.53 17.42 -3.39
CA LEU A 38 -23.66 17.86 -2.31
C LEU A 38 -22.24 17.34 -2.50
N THR A 39 -22.10 16.07 -2.88
CA THR A 39 -20.82 15.43 -3.13
C THR A 39 -20.10 16.08 -4.32
N SER A 40 -20.79 16.33 -5.45
CA SER A 40 -20.18 16.99 -6.62
C SER A 40 -19.78 18.43 -6.33
N CYS A 41 -20.64 19.21 -5.67
CA CYS A 41 -20.30 20.59 -5.30
C CYS A 41 -19.19 20.66 -4.24
N TRP A 42 -19.03 19.63 -3.41
CA TRP A 42 -17.90 19.52 -2.48
C TRP A 42 -16.60 19.20 -3.22
N TYR A 43 -16.62 18.27 -4.20
CA TYR A 43 -15.47 17.97 -5.06
C TYR A 43 -15.02 19.15 -5.91
N GLU A 44 -15.94 19.96 -6.43
CA GLU A 44 -15.61 21.16 -7.20
C GLU A 44 -14.90 22.24 -6.37
N LYS A 45 -15.06 22.23 -5.05
CA LYS A 45 -14.49 23.24 -4.13
C LYS A 45 -13.13 22.84 -3.55
N LEU A 46 -12.73 21.58 -3.70
CA LEU A 46 -11.45 21.11 -3.16
C LEU A 46 -10.28 21.58 -4.03
N PRO A 47 -9.18 22.05 -3.43
CA PRO A 47 -7.96 22.29 -4.17
C PRO A 47 -7.43 20.97 -4.73
N TYR A 48 -7.06 20.98 -6.02
CA TYR A 48 -6.62 19.80 -6.78
C TYR A 48 -5.49 18.99 -6.11
N ALA A 49 -4.65 19.64 -5.29
CA ALA A 49 -3.59 18.98 -4.55
C ALA A 49 -4.10 18.03 -3.45
N GLU A 50 -5.12 18.43 -2.71
CA GLU A 50 -5.69 17.62 -1.61
C GLU A 50 -6.44 16.40 -2.15
N GLU A 51 -7.16 16.56 -3.26
CA GLU A 51 -7.86 15.44 -3.90
C GLU A 51 -6.90 14.37 -4.41
N ARG A 52 -5.74 14.79 -4.97
CA ARG A 52 -4.70 13.85 -5.41
C ARG A 52 -4.15 13.03 -4.24
N LEU A 53 -3.91 13.65 -3.08
CA LEU A 53 -3.44 12.95 -1.90
C LEU A 53 -4.50 11.96 -1.40
N ARG A 54 -5.77 12.36 -1.38
CA ARG A 54 -6.87 11.49 -0.98
C ARG A 54 -7.01 10.24 -1.88
N ILE A 55 -6.81 10.38 -3.19
CA ILE A 55 -6.79 9.25 -4.12
C ILE A 55 -5.61 8.31 -3.81
N VAL A 56 -4.44 8.86 -3.49
CA VAL A 56 -3.27 8.07 -3.10
C VAL A 56 -3.53 7.32 -1.80
N ASP A 57 -4.14 7.98 -0.80
CA ASP A 57 -4.51 7.35 0.47
C ASP A 57 -5.54 6.21 0.26
N ALA A 58 -6.52 6.42 -0.61
CA ALA A 58 -7.48 5.39 -0.97
C ALA A 58 -6.81 4.20 -1.69
N ALA A 59 -5.90 4.46 -2.64
CA ALA A 59 -5.14 3.42 -3.33
C ALA A 59 -4.22 2.65 -2.37
N ALA A 60 -3.61 3.34 -1.40
CA ALA A 60 -2.81 2.72 -0.36
C ALA A 60 -3.66 1.81 0.54
N ALA A 61 -4.86 2.25 0.93
CA ALA A 61 -5.80 1.45 1.72
C ALA A 61 -6.21 0.15 0.99
N ILE A 62 -6.55 0.25 -0.30
CA ILE A 62 -6.88 -0.92 -1.14
C ILE A 62 -5.69 -1.89 -1.20
N SER A 63 -4.48 -1.36 -1.42
CA SER A 63 -3.27 -2.18 -1.51
C SER A 63 -2.92 -2.88 -0.19
N LEU A 64 -3.18 -2.21 0.93
CA LEU A 64 -3.01 -2.78 2.27
C LEU A 64 -4.02 -3.89 2.57
N GLU A 65 -5.27 -3.71 2.14
CA GLU A 65 -6.32 -4.72 2.30
C GLU A 65 -6.03 -5.96 1.45
N ASP A 66 -5.67 -5.78 0.18
CA ASP A 66 -5.30 -6.86 -0.74
C ASP A 66 -4.03 -7.59 -0.29
N ALA A 67 -3.06 -6.87 0.29
CA ALA A 67 -2.00 -7.51 1.04
C ALA A 67 -2.65 -8.35 2.14
N ARG A 68 -3.23 -7.75 3.18
CA ARG A 68 -3.71 -8.45 4.38
C ARG A 68 -4.64 -9.65 4.13
N SER A 69 -5.46 -9.62 3.09
CA SER A 69 -6.40 -10.70 2.74
C SER A 69 -5.72 -11.96 2.20
N LYS A 70 -4.52 -11.82 1.60
CA LYS A 70 -3.79 -12.95 1.04
C LYS A 70 -3.26 -13.87 2.13
N VAL A 71 -3.57 -15.16 2.04
CA VAL A 71 -3.14 -16.19 3.01
C VAL A 71 -1.78 -16.74 2.60
N TYR A 72 -0.87 -16.85 3.55
CA TYR A 72 0.46 -17.43 3.35
C TYR A 72 0.71 -18.62 4.26
N GLU A 73 1.45 -19.59 3.72
CA GLU A 73 1.96 -20.69 4.51
C GLU A 73 3.28 -20.27 5.17
N THR A 74 3.30 -20.27 6.51
CA THR A 74 4.46 -19.88 7.33
C THR A 74 5.09 -21.06 8.07
N LYS A 75 4.48 -22.25 7.97
CA LYS A 75 4.88 -23.43 8.74
C LYS A 75 5.94 -24.28 8.03
N HIS A 76 5.86 -24.33 6.70
CA HIS A 76 6.74 -25.13 5.88
C HIS A 76 7.54 -24.21 4.96
N TYR A 77 8.86 -24.32 5.03
CA TYR A 77 9.75 -23.73 4.04
C TYR A 77 9.76 -24.64 2.81
N PRO A 78 9.62 -24.10 1.59
CA PRO A 78 9.80 -24.91 0.39
C PRO A 78 11.26 -25.41 0.31
N PRO A 79 11.52 -26.52 -0.40
CA PRO A 79 12.86 -27.01 -0.68
C PRO A 79 13.71 -25.92 -1.35
N ALA A 80 15.03 -25.93 -1.11
CA ALA A 80 15.95 -24.91 -1.60
C ALA A 80 15.90 -24.73 -3.14
N ASP A 81 15.65 -25.80 -3.89
CA ASP A 81 15.61 -25.79 -5.36
C ASP A 81 14.44 -24.95 -5.91
N ASN A 82 13.29 -24.97 -5.24
CA ASN A 82 12.07 -24.29 -5.68
C ASN A 82 11.79 -23.04 -4.84
N PHE A 83 12.72 -22.63 -3.98
CA PHE A 83 12.49 -21.58 -2.99
C PHE A 83 12.22 -20.19 -3.61
N LEU A 84 12.73 -19.97 -4.82
CA LEU A 84 12.54 -18.73 -5.58
C LEU A 84 11.48 -18.89 -6.69
N ASP A 85 10.91 -20.07 -6.86
CA ASP A 85 9.88 -20.32 -7.87
C ASP A 85 8.55 -19.75 -7.41
N GLY A 86 7.76 -19.20 -8.33
CA GLY A 86 6.42 -18.69 -8.02
C GLY A 86 6.39 -17.44 -7.12
N LEU A 87 7.51 -16.72 -6.95
CA LEU A 87 7.57 -15.46 -6.18
C LEU A 87 6.48 -14.45 -6.58
N GLU A 88 6.15 -14.41 -7.87
CA GLU A 88 5.10 -13.55 -8.42
C GLU A 88 3.71 -13.89 -7.88
N ASP A 89 3.44 -15.17 -7.62
CA ASP A 89 2.15 -15.68 -7.15
C ASP A 89 1.95 -15.42 -5.66
N HIS A 90 3.02 -15.21 -4.90
CA HIS A 90 2.94 -14.86 -3.48
C HIS A 90 2.67 -13.38 -3.24
N ILE A 91 2.79 -12.53 -4.25
CA ILE A 91 2.65 -11.08 -4.08
C ILE A 91 1.21 -10.63 -4.39
N PRO A 92 0.61 -9.72 -3.61
CA PRO A 92 -0.69 -9.12 -3.94
C PRO A 92 -0.62 -8.29 -5.22
N GLU A 93 -1.62 -8.44 -6.09
CA GLU A 93 -1.59 -7.88 -7.45
C GLU A 93 -1.60 -6.34 -7.44
N SER A 94 -2.36 -5.74 -6.52
CA SER A 94 -2.43 -4.28 -6.35
C SER A 94 -1.06 -3.66 -6.07
N LEU A 95 -0.33 -4.23 -5.10
CA LEU A 95 0.99 -3.76 -4.68
C LEU A 95 2.02 -3.95 -5.81
N ARG A 96 1.96 -5.09 -6.50
CA ARG A 96 2.80 -5.35 -7.67
C ARG A 96 2.57 -4.31 -8.77
N ARG A 97 1.32 -4.09 -9.16
CA ARG A 97 0.97 -3.11 -10.19
C ARG A 97 1.42 -1.70 -9.81
N PHE A 98 1.30 -1.31 -8.55
CA PHE A 98 1.77 -0.01 -8.07
C PHE A 98 3.29 0.13 -8.23
N VAL A 99 4.07 -0.82 -7.69
CA VAL A 99 5.54 -0.75 -7.73
C VAL A 99 6.06 -0.88 -9.17
N ASP A 100 5.49 -1.78 -9.97
CA ASP A 100 5.79 -1.92 -11.40
C ASP A 100 5.50 -0.62 -12.14
N SER A 101 4.38 0.04 -11.86
CA SER A 101 4.05 1.34 -12.49
C SER A 101 5.04 2.43 -12.13
N VAL A 102 5.54 2.47 -10.88
CA VAL A 102 6.52 3.47 -10.44
C VAL A 102 7.90 3.20 -11.03
N ILE A 103 8.32 1.93 -11.11
CA ILE A 103 9.68 1.56 -11.50
C ILE A 103 9.82 1.45 -13.02
N LEU A 104 8.84 0.85 -13.71
CA LEU A 104 8.98 0.44 -15.11
C LEU A 104 8.60 1.54 -16.12
N THR A 105 7.83 2.56 -15.73
CA THR A 105 7.22 3.56 -16.65
C THR A 105 8.19 4.31 -17.56
N LYS A 106 9.49 4.36 -17.25
CA LYS A 106 10.50 5.10 -18.06
C LYS A 106 11.86 4.40 -18.16
N LYS A 107 11.96 3.09 -17.90
CA LYS A 107 13.26 2.40 -17.90
C LYS A 107 13.59 1.86 -19.29
N LYS A 108 14.82 2.13 -19.73
CA LYS A 108 15.43 1.55 -20.94
C LYS A 108 16.44 0.48 -20.53
N GLY A 109 16.50 -0.63 -21.26
CA GLY A 109 17.44 -1.73 -21.04
C GLY A 109 16.75 -3.06 -20.72
N ASP A 110 17.47 -3.95 -20.05
CA ASP A 110 17.04 -5.30 -19.68
C ASP A 110 15.81 -5.27 -18.73
N PHE A 111 14.65 -5.66 -19.28
CA PHE A 111 13.36 -5.65 -18.58
C PHE A 111 13.34 -6.62 -17.40
N ASP A 112 13.96 -7.80 -17.54
CA ASP A 112 13.94 -8.85 -16.52
C ASP A 112 14.72 -8.42 -15.27
N LYS A 113 15.81 -7.68 -15.47
CA LYS A 113 16.57 -7.08 -14.36
C LYS A 113 15.73 -6.08 -13.57
N TRP A 114 14.94 -5.24 -14.24
CA TRP A 114 14.07 -4.27 -13.56
C TRP A 114 12.88 -4.95 -12.88
N LYS A 115 12.33 -6.00 -13.49
CA LYS A 115 11.28 -6.83 -12.90
C LYS A 115 11.74 -7.48 -11.59
N LYS A 116 12.94 -8.06 -11.56
CA LYS A 116 13.55 -8.63 -10.34
C LYS A 116 13.73 -7.59 -9.23
N LYS A 117 14.12 -6.35 -9.58
CA LYS A 117 14.24 -5.25 -8.61
C LYS A 117 12.89 -4.81 -8.06
N SER A 118 11.87 -4.73 -8.92
CA SER A 118 10.50 -4.44 -8.51
C SER A 118 10.01 -5.48 -7.51
N LEU A 119 10.21 -6.76 -7.83
CA LEU A 119 9.86 -7.90 -6.98
C LEU A 119 10.52 -7.82 -5.59
N ALA A 120 11.82 -7.52 -5.55
CA ALA A 120 12.55 -7.36 -4.28
C ALA A 120 12.01 -6.20 -3.43
N LEU A 121 11.61 -5.08 -4.05
CA LEU A 121 11.03 -3.96 -3.33
C LEU A 121 9.63 -4.28 -2.80
N VAL A 122 8.84 -5.02 -3.57
CA VAL A 122 7.53 -5.50 -3.10
C VAL A 122 7.70 -6.44 -1.91
N ASP A 123 8.67 -7.35 -1.94
CA ASP A 123 9.01 -8.24 -0.81
C ASP A 123 9.36 -7.44 0.46
N CYS A 124 10.15 -6.36 0.32
CA CYS A 124 10.47 -5.44 1.42
C CYS A 124 9.27 -4.65 1.95
N LEU A 125 8.37 -4.20 1.07
CA LEU A 125 7.14 -3.55 1.50
C LEU A 125 6.22 -4.53 2.21
N LEU A 126 6.13 -5.76 1.71
CA LEU A 126 5.29 -6.79 2.28
C LEU A 126 5.80 -7.25 3.65
N SER A 127 7.12 -7.34 3.86
CA SER A 127 7.70 -7.61 5.18
C SER A 127 7.40 -6.50 6.18
N ALA A 128 7.30 -5.24 5.74
CA ALA A 128 6.90 -4.13 6.59
C ALA A 128 5.39 -4.13 6.89
N ILE A 129 4.54 -4.48 5.91
CA ILE A 129 3.08 -4.56 6.09
C ILE A 129 2.70 -5.76 6.98
N ARG A 130 3.40 -6.89 6.84
CA ARG A 130 3.15 -8.15 7.56
C ARG A 130 4.44 -8.82 8.03
N PRO A 131 5.00 -8.43 9.18
CA PRO A 131 6.28 -8.94 9.65
C PRO A 131 6.26 -10.40 10.12
N VAL A 132 5.11 -10.92 10.57
CA VAL A 132 5.01 -12.27 11.20
C VAL A 132 4.32 -13.28 10.28
N SER A 133 3.40 -12.81 9.44
CA SER A 133 2.49 -13.68 8.68
C SER A 133 2.96 -13.99 7.25
N TYR A 134 4.13 -13.51 6.86
CA TYR A 134 4.67 -13.71 5.53
C TYR A 134 6.11 -14.17 5.58
N LEU A 135 6.41 -15.20 4.79
CA LEU A 135 7.75 -15.70 4.57
C LEU A 135 8.31 -15.02 3.32
N TYR A 136 9.37 -14.25 3.48
CA TYR A 136 9.96 -13.39 2.45
C TYR A 136 11.12 -14.11 1.75
N PRO A 137 10.90 -14.83 0.62
CA PRO A 137 11.90 -15.78 0.13
C PRO A 137 13.17 -15.09 -0.38
N LEU A 138 13.03 -13.90 -0.97
CA LEU A 138 14.20 -13.14 -1.43
C LEU A 138 15.04 -12.66 -0.23
N GLN A 139 14.41 -12.13 0.81
CA GLN A 139 15.13 -11.69 2.01
C GLN A 139 15.76 -12.86 2.79
N VAL A 140 15.13 -14.03 2.86
CA VAL A 140 15.72 -15.24 3.47
C VAL A 140 16.92 -15.72 2.67
N GLY A 141 16.82 -15.75 1.33
CA GLY A 141 17.94 -16.12 0.45
C GLY A 141 19.14 -15.18 0.58
N VAL A 142 18.88 -13.86 0.63
CA VAL A 142 19.92 -12.85 0.85
C VAL A 142 20.57 -13.04 2.24
N SER A 143 19.77 -13.33 3.26
CA SER A 143 20.26 -13.58 4.62
C SER A 143 21.17 -14.80 4.69
N GLY A 144 20.73 -15.94 4.14
CA GLY A 144 21.57 -17.15 4.06
C GLY A 144 22.86 -16.91 3.28
N PHE A 145 22.80 -16.19 2.16
CA PHE A 145 23.99 -15.83 1.37
C PHE A 145 24.97 -14.95 2.15
N LEU A 146 24.49 -13.89 2.81
CA LEU A 146 25.33 -12.97 3.58
C LEU A 146 25.94 -13.68 4.79
N TYR A 147 25.18 -14.54 5.46
CA TYR A 147 25.69 -15.32 6.57
C TYR A 147 26.81 -16.26 6.14
N ARG A 148 26.62 -17.03 5.05
CA ARG A 148 27.66 -17.92 4.51
C ARG A 148 28.89 -17.18 4.03
N LYS A 149 28.72 -15.99 3.45
CA LYS A 149 29.84 -15.21 2.89
C LYS A 149 30.66 -14.47 3.93
N TYR A 150 30.03 -13.90 4.95
CA TYR A 150 30.68 -13.01 5.92
C TYR A 150 30.75 -13.57 7.35
N GLY A 151 29.95 -14.58 7.69
CA GLY A 151 29.90 -15.21 9.02
C GLY A 151 29.46 -14.28 10.16
N SER A 152 29.00 -13.06 9.85
CA SER A 152 28.71 -12.04 10.86
C SER A 152 27.22 -11.90 11.14
N ARG A 153 26.79 -12.34 12.33
CA ARG A 153 25.42 -12.14 12.82
C ARG A 153 25.05 -10.66 12.95
N ARG A 154 25.99 -9.80 13.37
CA ARG A 154 25.74 -8.37 13.56
C ARG A 154 25.38 -7.66 12.26
N LEU A 155 25.98 -8.08 11.14
CA LEU A 155 25.65 -7.55 9.81
C LEU A 155 24.19 -7.86 9.44
N LEU A 156 23.75 -9.10 9.69
CA LEU A 156 22.39 -9.55 9.43
C LEU A 156 21.39 -8.80 10.31
N ASP A 157 21.68 -8.65 11.59
CA ASP A 157 20.81 -7.93 12.52
C ASP A 157 20.63 -6.46 12.07
N VAL A 158 21.71 -5.78 11.65
CA VAL A 158 21.64 -4.42 11.10
C VAL A 158 20.81 -4.36 9.82
N LEU A 159 21.04 -5.26 8.86
CA LEU A 159 20.30 -5.25 7.58
C LEU A 159 18.83 -5.62 7.75
N SER A 160 18.54 -6.52 8.68
CA SER A 160 17.17 -6.90 9.04
C SER A 160 16.42 -5.76 9.72
N SER A 161 17.10 -4.92 10.50
CA SER A 161 16.50 -3.72 11.10
C SER A 161 15.99 -2.69 10.08
N PHE A 162 16.58 -2.68 8.88
CA PHE A 162 16.14 -1.86 7.76
C PHE A 162 15.10 -2.54 6.86
N GLY A 163 14.80 -3.83 7.08
CA GLY A 163 13.85 -4.60 6.28
C GLY A 163 14.41 -5.08 4.93
N TYR A 164 15.73 -5.14 4.75
CA TYR A 164 16.35 -5.63 3.52
C TYR A 164 16.70 -7.12 3.54
N CYS A 165 16.59 -7.76 4.71
CA CYS A 165 17.13 -9.09 4.95
C CYS A 165 16.36 -9.80 6.07
N ALA A 166 16.25 -11.12 5.99
CA ALA A 166 15.72 -11.93 7.07
C ALA A 166 16.62 -11.89 8.32
N THR A 167 16.02 -12.08 9.49
CA THR A 167 16.77 -12.24 10.75
C THR A 167 17.64 -13.51 10.73
N TYR A 168 18.67 -13.53 11.57
CA TYR A 168 19.55 -14.70 11.69
C TYR A 168 18.79 -15.99 12.06
N SER A 169 17.77 -15.88 12.93
CA SER A 169 16.93 -17.02 13.33
C SER A 169 16.13 -17.58 12.15
N GLU A 170 15.57 -16.72 11.31
CA GLU A 170 14.82 -17.11 10.10
C GLU A 170 15.74 -17.80 9.08
N ALA A 171 16.93 -17.23 8.85
CA ALA A 171 17.91 -17.84 7.94
C ALA A 171 18.39 -19.21 8.44
N THR A 172 18.69 -19.34 9.73
CA THR A 172 19.10 -20.62 10.32
C THR A 172 17.96 -21.64 10.22
N ARG A 173 16.71 -21.23 10.45
CA ARG A 173 15.54 -22.09 10.30
C ARG A 173 15.43 -22.58 8.87
N PHE A 174 15.57 -21.71 7.88
CA PHE A 174 15.58 -22.10 6.47
C PHE A 174 16.72 -23.09 6.15
N GLU A 175 17.93 -22.89 6.67
CA GLU A 175 19.04 -23.82 6.47
C GLU A 175 18.75 -25.20 7.08
N VAL A 176 18.20 -25.24 8.30
CA VAL A 176 17.81 -26.50 8.95
C VAL A 176 16.74 -27.22 8.13
N TYR A 177 15.71 -26.52 7.64
CA TYR A 177 14.68 -27.11 6.77
C TYR A 177 15.27 -27.64 5.46
N SER A 178 16.23 -26.92 4.88
CA SER A 178 16.93 -27.32 3.66
C SER A 178 17.80 -28.57 3.86
N ILE A 179 18.34 -28.77 5.07
CA ILE A 179 19.13 -29.96 5.44
C ILE A 179 18.21 -31.15 5.77
N MET A 180 17.11 -30.91 6.49
CA MET A 180 16.16 -31.93 6.94
C MET A 180 15.30 -32.49 5.81
N HIS A 181 15.11 -31.73 4.74
CA HIS A 181 14.64 -32.23 3.45
C HIS A 181 15.85 -32.32 2.50
N PRO A 182 16.74 -33.32 2.65
CA PRO A 182 17.80 -33.53 1.69
C PRO A 182 17.13 -33.72 0.34
N LEU A 183 17.57 -32.92 -0.63
CA LEU A 183 17.18 -33.04 -2.02
C LEU A 183 17.26 -34.52 -2.41
N TRP A 184 16.15 -35.11 -2.81
CA TRP A 184 16.13 -36.43 -3.46
C TRP A 184 16.75 -36.35 -4.87
N LEU A 185 17.86 -35.64 -5.01
CA LEU A 185 18.74 -35.74 -6.15
C LEU A 185 19.60 -36.99 -5.97
N HIS A 186 18.97 -38.11 -6.30
CA HIS A 186 19.69 -39.23 -6.89
C HIS A 186 20.66 -38.68 -7.96
N THR A 187 21.93 -39.01 -7.81
CA THR A 187 22.60 -39.84 -8.81
C THR A 187 22.02 -39.72 -10.23
N LYS A 188 22.45 -38.69 -10.95
CA LYS A 188 22.78 -38.89 -12.36
C LYS A 188 24.29 -39.05 -12.45
N GLN A 189 24.74 -40.26 -12.11
CA GLN A 189 25.95 -40.82 -12.69
C GLN A 189 25.59 -41.25 -14.12
N HIS A 190 26.42 -40.81 -15.07
CA HIS A 190 26.44 -41.13 -16.51
C HIS A 190 25.38 -40.48 -17.41
#